data_AF-A0A0Q6WHZ8-F1
#
_entry.id   AF-A0A0Q6WHZ8-F1
#
_cell.length_a   1.000
_cell.length_b   1.000
_cell.length_c   1.000
_cell.angle_alpha   90.00
_cell.angle_beta   90.00
_cell.angle_gamma   90.00
#
_symmetry.space_group_name_H-M   'P 1'
#
loop_
_entity.id
_entity.type
_entity.pdbx_description
1 polymer ?
#
loop_
_entity_poly.entity_id
_entity_poly.type
_entity_poly.pdbx_seq_one_letter_code
_entity_poly.pdbx_strand_id
1 'polypeptide(L)' 'MEPLQTDAGNTGWVTGWMVLRVKQELPGDFVSIHAHAAEAQAAAHQRGPGHQVFHGRYHAAGGEFFVD' A
#
# COMPACT_ATOMS: atom_id res chain seq x y z
N MET A 1 -8.19 12.79 -8.61
CA MET A 1 -7.38 12.19 -7.52
C MET A 1 -8.26 12.19 -6.29
N GLU A 2 -8.89 11.06 -5.99
CA GLU A 2 -9.59 10.90 -4.71
C GLU A 2 -8.53 10.68 -3.61
N PRO A 3 -8.68 11.34 -2.44
CA PRO A 3 -7.73 11.17 -1.35
C PRO A 3 -7.85 9.77 -0.74
N LEU A 4 -6.72 9.21 -0.30
CA LEU A 4 -6.71 8.03 0.55
C LEU A 4 -7.68 8.22 1.72
N GLN A 5 -8.55 7.25 1.95
CA GLN A 5 -9.46 7.30 3.09
C GLN A 5 -8.63 7.16 4.37
N THR A 6 -8.52 8.25 5.12
CA THR A 6 -8.03 8.22 6.49
C THR A 6 -8.98 7.37 7.32
N ASP A 7 -8.42 6.41 8.05
CA ASP A 7 -9.16 5.57 8.97
C ASP A 7 -9.70 6.45 10.09
N ALA A 8 -11.02 6.69 10.08
CA ALA A 8 -11.67 7.60 11.02
C ALA A 8 -11.56 7.13 12.49
N GLY A 9 -11.22 5.84 12.70
CA GLY A 9 -11.01 5.24 14.02
C GLY A 9 -9.55 5.28 14.50
N ASN A 10 -8.58 5.42 13.60
CA ASN A 10 -7.16 5.43 13.92
C ASN A 10 -6.47 6.61 13.25
N THR A 11 -6.33 7.70 14.01
CA THR A 11 -5.65 8.92 13.56
C THR A 11 -4.26 8.59 13.02
N GLY A 12 -3.99 8.93 11.75
CA GLY A 12 -2.70 8.69 11.08
C GLY A 12 -2.65 7.40 10.24
N TRP A 13 -3.66 6.54 10.31
CA TRP A 13 -3.79 5.38 9.45
C TRP A 13 -4.56 5.73 8.18
N VAL A 14 -4.06 5.24 7.05
CA VAL A 14 -4.72 5.31 5.75
C VAL A 14 -4.97 3.89 5.27
N THR A 15 -6.20 3.62 4.85
CA THR A 15 -6.59 2.32 4.30
C THR A 15 -6.58 2.40 2.79
N GLY A 16 -6.05 1.38 2.13
CA GLY A 16 -5.95 1.36 0.67
C GLY A 16 -5.16 0.19 0.11
N TRP A 17 -4.76 0.34 -1.15
CA TRP A 17 -4.05 -0.65 -1.95
C TRP A 17 -2.56 -0.34 -1.98
N MET A 18 -1.79 -1.16 -1.29
CA MET A 18 -0.35 -1.03 -1.13
C MET A 18 0.37 -1.79 -2.22
N VAL A 19 1.39 -1.19 -2.79
CA VAL A 19 2.36 -1.86 -3.64
C VAL A 19 3.53 -2.27 -2.76
N LEU A 20 3.79 -3.56 -2.70
CA LEU A 20 4.92 -4.14 -1.99
C LEU A 20 5.86 -4.78 -3.00
N ARG A 21 7.16 -4.62 -2.77
CA ARG A 21 8.16 -5.39 -3.48
C ARG A 21 8.30 -6.74 -2.79
N VAL A 22 7.71 -7.77 -3.37
CA VAL A 22 7.81 -9.15 -2.89
C VAL A 22 9.25 -9.62 -3.05
N LYS A 23 9.93 -9.74 -1.91
CA LYS A 23 11.20 -10.44 -1.76
C LYS A 23 10.94 -11.84 -1.20
N GLN A 24 11.98 -12.62 -0.96
CA GLN A 24 11.85 -13.95 -0.34
C GLN A 24 11.19 -13.91 1.05
N GLU A 25 11.25 -12.78 1.75
CA GLU A 25 10.66 -12.61 3.08
C GLU A 25 9.51 -11.60 3.01
N LEU A 26 8.29 -12.06 3.31
CA LEU A 26 7.11 -11.21 3.43
C LEU A 26 7.18 -10.42 4.75
N PRO A 27 6.68 -9.17 4.76
CA PRO A 27 5.80 -8.59 3.74
C PRO A 27 6.53 -7.89 2.56
N GLY A 28 7.86 -7.96 2.49
CA GLY A 28 8.64 -7.26 1.48
C GLY A 28 8.85 -5.78 1.80
N ASP A 29 9.29 -4.99 0.82
CA ASP A 29 9.46 -3.54 1.01
C ASP A 29 8.20 -2.79 0.60
N PHE A 30 7.72 -1.91 1.48
CA PHE A 30 6.66 -0.96 1.15
C PHE A 30 7.14 0.03 0.10
N VAL A 31 6.31 0.22 -0.93
CA VAL A 31 6.63 1.11 -2.04
C VAL A 31 5.71 2.32 -2.11
N SER A 32 4.40 2.09 -2.06
CA SER A 32 3.38 3.15 -2.14
C SER A 32 2.01 2.60 -1.77
N ILE A 33 1.13 3.42 -1.22
CA ILE A 33 -0.29 3.08 -1.01
C ILE A 33 -1.18 4.01 -1.86
N HIS A 34 -2.22 3.42 -2.46
CA HIS A 34 -3.16 4.10 -3.35
C HIS A 34 -4.60 3.87 -2.88
N ALA A 35 -5.51 4.78 -3.22
CA ALA A 35 -6.92 4.64 -2.85
C ALA A 35 -7.60 3.50 -3.63
N HIS A 36 -7.17 3.25 -4.87
CA HIS A 36 -7.77 2.25 -5.75
C HIS A 36 -6.80 1.14 -6.18
N ALA A 37 -7.34 -0.07 -6.33
CA ALA A 37 -6.60 -1.25 -6.81
C ALA A 37 -5.96 -1.01 -8.18
N ALA A 38 -6.70 -0.36 -9.09
CA ALA A 38 -6.25 -0.09 -10.44
C ALA A 38 -5.00 0.81 -10.46
N GLU A 39 -4.94 1.82 -9.59
CA GLU A 39 -3.77 2.70 -9.47
C GLU A 39 -2.57 1.96 -8.89
N ALA A 40 -2.78 1.20 -7.81
CA ALA A 40 -1.73 0.36 -7.22
C ALA A 40 -1.20 -0.66 -8.24
N GLN A 41 -2.09 -1.27 -9.02
CA GLN A 41 -1.72 -2.26 -10.04
C GLN A 41 -0.98 -1.62 -11.20
N ALA A 42 -1.40 -0.44 -11.65
CA ALA A 42 -0.65 0.34 -12.64
C ALA A 42 0.75 0.69 -12.11
N ALA A 43 0.86 1.13 -10.86
CA ALA A 43 2.15 1.45 -10.24
C ALA A 43 3.05 0.21 -10.08
N ALA A 44 2.48 -0.94 -9.68
CA ALA A 44 3.21 -2.21 -9.61
C ALA A 44 3.70 -2.63 -10.99
N HIS A 45 2.84 -2.55 -12.01
CA HIS A 45 3.19 -2.90 -13.39
C HIS A 45 4.27 -1.98 -13.98
N GLN A 46 4.17 -0.67 -13.73
CA GLN A 46 5.17 0.31 -14.15
C GLN A 46 6.54 0.06 -13.50
N ARG A 47 6.58 -0.43 -12.26
CA ARG A 47 7.83 -0.76 -11.56
C ARG A 47 8.43 -2.09 -11.98
N GLY A 48 7.64 -2.95 -12.62
CA GLY A 48 8.10 -4.21 -13.19
C GLY A 48 8.09 -5.40 -12.22
N PRO A 49 8.69 -6.52 -12.62
CA PRO A 49 8.55 -7.80 -11.93
C PRO A 49 9.04 -7.75 -10.48
N GLY A 50 8.31 -8.42 -9.58
CA GLY A 50 8.57 -8.43 -8.15
C GLY A 50 7.75 -7.41 -7.35
N HIS A 51 6.91 -6.59 -7.99
CA HIS A 51 5.93 -5.75 -7.30
C HIS A 51 4.56 -6.42 -7.33
N GLN A 52 3.97 -6.62 -6.15
CA GLN A 52 2.59 -7.08 -6.01
C GLN A 52 1.78 -6.06 -5.25
N VAL A 53 0.48 -6.09 -5.50
CA VAL A 53 -0.49 -5.22 -4.85
C VAL A 53 -1.17 -6.01 -3.75
N PHE A 54 -1.28 -5.39 -2.58
CA PHE A 54 -2.00 -5.94 -1.45
C PHE A 54 -2.93 -4.89 -0.87
N HIS A 55 -4.06 -5.32 -0.35
CA HIS A 55 -4.95 -4.43 0.38
C HIS A 55 -4.50 -4.34 1.84
N GLY A 56 -4.59 -3.17 2.45
CA GLY A 56 -4.06 -3.00 3.80
C GLY A 56 -4.22 -1.60 4.36
N ARG A 57 -3.49 -1.37 5.45
CA ARG A 57 -3.51 -0.13 6.23
C ARG A 57 -2.07 0.35 6.39
N TYR A 58 -1.81 1.62 6.15
CA TYR A 58 -0.49 2.24 6.33
C TYR A 58 -0.57 3.40 7.32
N HIS A 59 0.36 3.46 8.26
CA HIS A 59 0.48 4.52 9.23
C HIS A 59 1.48 5.57 8.73
N ALA A 60 0.95 6.69 8.21
CA ALA A 60 1.78 7.72 7.58
C ALA A 60 2.78 8.39 8.54
N ALA A 61 2.45 8.42 9.84
CA ALA A 61 3.30 9.03 10.87
C ALA A 61 4.43 8.09 11.36
N GLY A 62 4.21 6.76 11.28
CA GLY A 62 5.15 5.76 11.81
C GLY A 62 5.88 4.94 10.75
N GLY A 63 5.44 4.99 9.49
CA GLY A 63 5.97 4.13 8.43
C GLY A 63 5.58 2.66 8.58
N GLU A 64 4.67 2.35 9.50
CA GLU A 64 4.16 0.99 9.74
C GLU A 64 3.08 0.65 8.71
N PHE A 65 3.00 -0.61 8.29
CA PHE A 65 1.92 -1.09 7.45
C PHE A 65 1.45 -2.47 7.89
N PHE A 66 0.17 -2.72 7.66
CA PHE A 66 -0.46 -4.01 7.81
C PHE A 66 -1.08 -4.41 6.48
N VAL A 67 -0.74 -5.62 6.04
CA VAL A 67 -1.35 -6.27 4.89
C VAL A 67 -2.52 -7.11 5.42
N ASP A 68 -3.68 -7.04 4.76
CA ASP A 68 -4.84 -7.91 5.05
C ASP A 68 -4.75 -9.24 4.28
#